data_AF-A0AAW1R5X2-F1
#
_entry.id   AF-A0AAW1R5X2-F1
#
_cell.length_a   1.000
_cell.length_b   1.000
_cell.length_c   1.000
_cell.angle_alpha   90.00
_cell.angle_beta   90.00
_cell.angle_gamma   90.00
#
_symmetry.space_group_name_H-M   'P 1'
#
loop_
_entity.id
_entity.type
_entity.pdbx_description
1 polymer ?
#
loop_
_entity_poly.entity_id
_entity_poly.type
_entity_poly.pdbx_seq_one_letter_code
_entity_poly.pdbx_strand_id
1 'polypeptide(L)'
;MKSWSLSCLSRVGRRLCCQASIFDTAWSVDSQALASNLFATSIFPYAGFLYHLHRSKQAPPLTLFGFYFLLVFVFGTIPAGIYAKTHYGTTLANVDWLHGGAESLLTITNLLIVLGLRAGLRKAEQDKEATVKDTNLGATQDVERTSS
;
A
#
# COMPACT_ATOMS: atom_id res chain seq x y z
N MET A 1 -40.43 41.26 47.15
CA MET A 1 -40.30 40.23 48.20
C MET A 1 -41.11 39.01 47.77
N LYS A 2 -40.42 37.86 47.58
CA LYS A 2 -40.92 36.46 47.69
C LYS A 2 -42.18 36.15 46.85
N SER A 3 -42.06 35.74 45.58
CA SER A 3 -41.85 34.34 45.16
C SER A 3 -42.26 33.31 46.21
N TRP A 4 -43.39 32.65 45.93
CA TRP A 4 -43.99 31.37 46.33
C TRP A 4 -45.32 31.39 45.55
N SER A 5 -45.91 30.36 44.95
CA SER A 5 -45.68 28.95 44.73
C SER A 5 -46.98 28.49 44.01
N LEU A 6 -47.02 27.26 43.49
CA LEU A 6 -48.14 26.57 42.82
C LEU A 6 -48.31 26.92 41.32
N SER A 7 -48.59 25.99 40.42
CA SER A 7 -48.66 24.52 40.45
C SER A 7 -49.01 24.07 39.03
N CYS A 8 -48.47 22.92 38.63
CA CYS A 8 -49.16 21.93 37.80
C CYS A 8 -49.48 22.27 36.32
N LEU A 9 -48.60 21.83 35.41
CA LEU A 9 -48.88 21.23 34.08
C LEU A 9 -47.47 20.92 33.49
N SER A 10 -47.13 19.77 32.94
CA SER A 10 -47.92 18.85 32.14
C SER A 10 -47.26 17.48 32.11
N ARG A 11 -48.13 16.48 32.13
CA ARG A 11 -47.92 15.04 32.02
C ARG A 11 -48.01 14.67 30.54
N VAL A 12 -46.91 14.43 29.85
CA VAL A 12 -46.77 13.65 28.59
C VAL A 12 -45.25 13.44 28.40
N GLY A 13 -44.64 12.31 28.10
CA GLY A 13 -45.09 10.97 27.80
C GLY A 13 -43.81 10.12 27.72
N ARG A 14 -43.80 9.04 28.50
CA ARG A 14 -42.70 8.07 28.60
C ARG A 14 -42.92 7.05 27.47
N ARG A 15 -42.17 7.13 26.37
CA ARG A 15 -42.03 6.08 25.33
C ARG A 15 -40.87 6.45 24.42
N LEU A 16 -39.69 5.90 24.68
CA LEU A 16 -38.69 5.47 23.69
C LEU A 16 -37.48 4.81 24.40
N CYS A 17 -37.77 3.84 25.26
CA CYS A 17 -36.80 2.77 25.53
C CYS A 17 -37.10 1.66 24.51
N CYS A 18 -36.09 1.17 23.81
CA CYS A 18 -36.15 0.07 22.83
C CYS A 18 -36.59 0.47 21.40
N GLN A 19 -35.76 1.21 20.65
CA GLN A 19 -35.63 1.03 19.20
C GLN A 19 -34.31 1.63 18.68
N ALA A 20 -33.19 1.24 19.26
CA ALA A 20 -31.85 1.40 18.69
C ALA A 20 -30.99 0.35 19.40
N SER A 21 -30.32 -0.54 18.65
CA SER A 21 -29.12 -1.32 19.06
C SER A 21 -28.94 -2.67 18.36
N ILE A 22 -29.80 -3.12 17.44
CA ILE A 22 -29.46 -4.31 16.60
C ILE A 22 -28.45 -3.94 15.50
N PHE A 23 -28.45 -2.69 15.01
CA PHE A 23 -27.53 -2.28 13.93
C PHE A 23 -26.15 -1.80 14.41
N ASP A 24 -26.02 -1.48 15.71
CA ASP A 24 -24.78 -0.93 16.28
C ASP A 24 -23.78 -2.03 16.69
N THR A 25 -24.28 -3.26 16.92
CA THR A 25 -23.47 -4.42 17.34
C THR A 25 -22.88 -5.22 16.18
N ALA A 26 -23.06 -4.77 14.94
CA ALA A 26 -22.42 -5.38 13.76
C ALA A 26 -21.02 -4.80 13.46
N TRP A 27 -20.68 -3.65 14.05
CA TRP A 27 -19.47 -2.87 13.71
C TRP A 27 -18.48 -2.72 14.86
N SER A 28 -18.49 -3.62 15.85
CA SER A 28 -17.40 -3.80 16.83
C SER A 28 -16.16 -4.39 16.16
N VAL A 29 -15.66 -3.72 15.13
CA VAL A 29 -14.47 -4.11 14.38
C VAL A 29 -13.29 -3.55 15.13
N ASP A 30 -12.49 -4.45 15.72
CA ASP A 30 -11.25 -4.08 16.38
C ASP A 30 -10.29 -3.55 15.30
N SER A 31 -10.15 -2.22 15.20
CA SER A 31 -9.39 -1.56 14.13
C SER A 31 -7.97 -2.07 14.01
N GLN A 32 -7.38 -2.53 15.12
CA GLN A 32 -6.03 -3.09 15.16
C GLN A 32 -5.95 -4.49 14.53
N ALA A 33 -6.94 -5.34 14.81
CA ALA A 33 -7.06 -6.65 14.18
C ALA A 33 -7.42 -6.50 12.70
N LEU A 34 -8.29 -5.55 12.35
CA LEU A 34 -8.66 -5.28 10.98
C LEU A 34 -7.46 -4.80 10.15
N ALA A 35 -6.64 -3.90 10.68
CA ALA A 35 -5.43 -3.44 10.01
C ALA A 35 -4.47 -4.60 9.72
N SER A 36 -4.25 -5.47 10.71
CA SER A 36 -3.39 -6.65 10.56
C SER A 36 -3.96 -7.64 9.53
N ASN A 37 -5.26 -7.89 9.57
CA ASN A 37 -5.93 -8.80 8.64
C ASN A 37 -5.95 -8.24 7.21
N LEU A 38 -6.20 -6.95 7.01
CA LEU A 38 -6.17 -6.31 5.70
C LEU A 38 -4.75 -6.24 5.14
N PHE A 39 -3.74 -6.01 5.98
CA PHE A 39 -2.35 -6.04 5.57
C PHE A 39 -1.93 -7.45 5.11
N ALA A 40 -2.23 -8.48 5.90
CA ALA A 40 -1.96 -9.87 5.52
C ALA A 40 -2.72 -10.28 4.25
N THR A 41 -3.99 -9.88 4.13
CA THR A 41 -4.82 -10.19 2.97
C THR A 41 -4.36 -9.46 1.71
N SER A 42 -3.82 -8.23 1.82
CA SER A 42 -3.33 -7.45 0.68
C SER A 42 -1.91 -7.82 0.23
N ILE A 43 -1.10 -8.45 1.09
CA ILE A 43 0.21 -9.00 0.71
C ILE A 43 0.09 -10.08 -0.37
N PHE A 44 -0.90 -10.97 -0.25
CA PHE A 44 -1.08 -12.07 -1.20
C PHE A 44 -1.33 -11.62 -2.66
N PRO A 45 -2.31 -10.74 -2.95
CA PRO A 45 -2.50 -10.23 -4.30
C PRO A 45 -1.32 -9.37 -4.79
N TYR A 46 -0.64 -8.65 -3.90
CA TYR A 46 0.56 -7.87 -4.24
C TYR A 46 1.73 -8.76 -4.65
N ALA A 47 2.01 -9.82 -3.89
CA ALA A 47 3.07 -10.79 -4.20
C ALA A 47 2.75 -11.58 -5.48
N GLY A 48 1.49 -11.96 -5.69
CA GLY A 48 1.03 -12.61 -6.92
C GLY A 48 1.22 -11.74 -8.16
N PHE A 49 0.86 -10.46 -8.08
CA PHE A 49 1.10 -9.48 -9.15
C PHE A 49 2.59 -9.30 -9.45
N LEU A 50 3.41 -9.19 -8.40
CA LEU A 50 4.87 -9.12 -8.53
C LEU A 50 5.49 -10.37 -9.14
N TYR A 51 5.02 -11.56 -8.76
CA TYR A 51 5.47 -12.83 -9.34
C TYR A 51 5.13 -12.93 -10.83
N HIS A 52 3.93 -12.46 -11.23
CA HIS A 52 3.54 -12.38 -12.62
C HIS A 52 4.44 -11.42 -13.41
N LEU A 53 4.70 -10.22 -12.87
CA LEU A 53 5.64 -9.24 -13.46
C LEU A 53 7.07 -9.77 -13.59
N HIS A 54 7.56 -10.50 -12.58
CA HIS A 54 8.87 -11.14 -12.61
C HIS A 54 8.93 -12.17 -13.76
N ARG A 55 7.93 -13.03 -13.88
CA ARG A 55 7.87 -14.06 -14.92
C ARG A 55 7.83 -13.47 -16.33
N SER A 56 7.23 -12.31 -16.51
CA SER A 56 7.08 -11.67 -17.82
C SER A 56 8.36 -10.99 -18.34
N LYS A 57 9.44 -10.86 -17.55
CA LYS A 57 10.75 -10.24 -17.95
C LYS A 57 10.68 -8.83 -18.57
N GLN A 58 9.51 -8.22 -18.65
CA GLN A 58 9.28 -6.87 -19.20
C GLN A 58 9.60 -5.75 -18.19
N ALA A 59 9.75 -6.09 -16.91
CA ALA A 59 10.06 -5.13 -15.87
C ALA A 59 11.59 -4.90 -15.74
N PRO A 60 12.04 -3.66 -15.51
CA PRO A 60 13.44 -3.35 -15.25
C PRO A 60 13.95 -4.14 -14.03
N PRO A 61 15.08 -4.88 -14.14
CA PRO A 61 15.56 -5.77 -13.06
C PRO A 61 15.85 -5.01 -11.77
N LEU A 62 16.18 -3.72 -11.86
CA LEU A 62 16.38 -2.84 -10.70
C LEU A 62 15.11 -2.62 -9.86
N THR A 63 13.94 -2.48 -10.49
CA THR A 63 12.67 -2.30 -9.76
C THR A 63 12.22 -3.59 -9.10
N LEU A 64 12.40 -4.73 -9.78
CA LEU A 64 12.11 -6.06 -9.23
C LEU A 64 12.91 -6.30 -7.95
N PHE A 65 14.19 -5.96 -7.95
CA PHE A 65 15.05 -6.06 -6.77
C PHE A 65 14.53 -5.19 -5.61
N GLY A 66 14.18 -3.92 -5.88
CA GLY A 66 13.63 -3.02 -4.85
C GLY A 66 12.33 -3.52 -4.24
N PHE A 67 11.40 -4.05 -5.04
CA PHE A 67 10.15 -4.60 -4.53
C PHE A 67 10.33 -5.90 -3.73
N TYR A 68 11.23 -6.80 -4.16
CA TYR A 68 11.55 -8.01 -3.38
C TYR A 68 12.20 -7.66 -2.04
N PHE A 69 13.11 -6.68 -2.04
CA PHE A 69 13.76 -6.20 -0.82
C PHE A 69 12.74 -5.61 0.17
N LEU A 70 11.79 -4.79 -0.31
CA LEU A 70 10.71 -4.25 0.50
C LEU A 70 9.86 -5.37 1.12
N LEU A 71 9.52 -6.39 0.32
CA LEU A 71 8.71 -7.51 0.78
C LEU A 71 9.42 -8.30 1.89
N VAL A 72 10.70 -8.63 1.70
CA VAL A 72 11.51 -9.33 2.72
C VAL A 72 11.70 -8.47 3.98
N PHE A 73 11.92 -7.16 3.82
CA PHE A 73 12.01 -6.21 4.93
C PHE A 73 10.71 -6.16 5.75
N VAL A 74 9.56 -6.11 5.09
CA VAL A 74 8.25 -6.19 5.74
C VAL A 74 8.09 -7.52 6.48
N PHE A 75 8.44 -8.64 5.86
CA PHE A 75 8.39 -9.94 6.52
C PHE A 75 9.32 -10.06 7.73
N GLY A 76 10.43 -9.33 7.76
CA GLY A 76 11.33 -9.27 8.93
C GLY A 76 10.86 -8.31 10.03
N THR A 77 10.19 -7.21 9.65
CA THR A 77 9.72 -6.20 10.62
C THR A 77 8.49 -6.65 11.40
N ILE A 78 7.62 -7.51 10.83
CA ILE A 78 6.48 -8.11 11.54
C ILE A 78 6.94 -8.93 12.77
N PRO A 79 7.82 -9.95 12.65
CA PRO A 79 8.31 -10.72 13.78
C PRO A 79 9.20 -9.88 14.70
N ALA A 80 9.99 -8.93 14.17
CA ALA A 80 10.72 -7.99 15.01
C ALA A 80 9.78 -7.17 15.91
N GLY A 81 8.63 -6.74 15.39
CA GLY A 81 7.59 -6.05 16.15
C GLY A 81 6.93 -6.92 17.23
N ILE A 82 6.72 -8.22 16.96
CA ILE A 82 6.23 -9.17 17.96
C ILE A 82 7.30 -9.44 19.03
N TYR A 83 8.56 -9.59 18.63
CA TYR A 83 9.70 -9.87 19.51
C TYR A 83 9.97 -8.69 20.46
N ALA A 84 9.89 -7.48 19.94
CA ALA A 84 9.92 -6.24 20.70
C ALA A 84 8.89 -6.21 21.85
N LYS A 85 7.64 -6.60 21.55
CA LYS A 85 6.55 -6.59 22.51
C LYS A 85 6.68 -7.66 23.59
N THR A 86 7.30 -8.80 23.25
CA THR A 86 7.41 -9.97 24.14
C THR A 86 8.65 -9.93 25.03
N HIS A 87 9.77 -9.35 24.56
CA HIS A 87 11.03 -9.35 25.32
C HIS A 87 11.29 -8.10 26.16
N TYR A 88 10.75 -6.93 25.83
CA TYR A 88 11.26 -5.67 26.42
C TYR A 88 10.35 -4.92 27.38
N GLY A 89 9.03 -5.16 27.43
CA GLY A 89 8.12 -4.55 28.43
C GLY A 89 8.17 -3.00 28.54
N THR A 90 8.90 -2.34 27.65
CA THR A 90 9.26 -0.91 27.62
C THR A 90 9.43 -0.51 26.15
N THR A 91 9.09 0.75 25.85
CA THR A 91 8.99 1.29 24.50
C THR A 91 10.29 1.09 23.69
N LEU A 92 10.12 0.49 22.51
CA LEU A 92 11.13 0.17 21.49
C LEU A 92 11.87 1.40 20.89
N ALA A 93 11.70 2.59 21.48
CA ALA A 93 12.25 3.86 21.00
C ALA A 93 13.70 4.13 21.46
N ASN A 94 14.34 3.23 22.22
CA ASN A 94 15.71 3.41 22.71
C ASN A 94 16.74 2.49 22.02
N VAL A 95 16.33 1.75 20.98
CA VAL A 95 17.29 1.04 20.12
C VAL A 95 17.39 1.83 18.83
N ASP A 96 17.99 3.02 18.93
CA ASP A 96 18.17 3.97 17.82
C ASP A 96 18.76 3.31 16.56
N TRP A 97 19.51 2.23 16.73
CA TRP A 97 20.08 1.43 15.65
C TRP A 97 19.01 0.77 14.75
N LEU A 98 17.96 0.17 15.32
CA LEU A 98 16.97 -0.57 14.54
C LEU A 98 15.97 0.38 13.88
N HIS A 99 15.61 1.46 14.56
CA HIS A 99 14.72 2.50 14.01
C HIS A 99 15.40 3.29 12.90
N GLY A 100 16.61 3.82 13.15
CA GLY A 100 17.40 4.49 12.11
C GLY A 100 17.78 3.56 10.96
N GLY A 101 17.98 2.26 11.24
CA GLY A 101 18.16 1.23 10.23
C GLY A 101 16.92 1.05 9.36
N ALA A 102 15.72 0.96 9.95
CA ALA A 102 14.46 0.86 9.23
C ALA A 102 14.21 2.09 8.33
N GLU A 103 14.45 3.30 8.85
CA GLU A 103 14.32 4.55 8.08
C GLU A 103 15.30 4.63 6.91
N SER A 104 16.56 4.25 7.14
CA SER A 104 17.60 4.25 6.10
C SER A 104 17.33 3.18 5.04
N LEU A 105 16.93 1.97 5.43
CA LEU A 105 16.55 0.90 4.50
C LEU A 105 15.37 1.30 3.63
N LEU A 106 14.34 1.92 4.23
CA LEU A 106 13.15 2.37 3.51
C LEU A 106 13.52 3.48 2.50
N THR A 107 14.44 4.37 2.88
CA THR A 107 15.00 5.40 1.97
C THR A 107 15.74 4.78 0.79
N ILE A 108 16.62 3.81 1.03
CA ILE A 108 17.37 3.10 -0.03
C ILE A 108 16.41 2.35 -0.97
N THR A 109 15.39 1.69 -0.40
CA THR A 109 14.39 0.94 -1.16
C THR A 109 13.58 1.86 -2.08
N ASN A 110 13.13 3.00 -1.56
CA ASN A 110 12.41 3.99 -2.35
C ASN A 110 13.27 4.53 -3.51
N LEU A 111 14.57 4.79 -3.27
CA LEU A 111 15.50 5.19 -4.31
C LEU A 111 15.66 4.12 -5.39
N LEU A 112 15.82 2.84 -5.01
CA LEU A 112 15.93 1.72 -5.94
C LEU A 112 14.67 1.56 -6.80
N ILE A 113 13.48 1.71 -6.21
CA ILE A 113 12.21 1.63 -6.93
C ILE A 113 12.11 2.75 -7.98
N VAL A 114 12.42 4.00 -7.60
CA VAL A 114 12.38 5.15 -8.51
C VAL A 114 13.39 5.02 -9.64
N LEU A 115 14.64 4.65 -9.33
CA LEU A 115 15.68 4.46 -10.33
C LEU A 115 15.35 3.30 -11.28
N GLY A 116 14.81 2.20 -10.74
CA GLY A 116 14.35 1.09 -11.53
C GLY A 116 13.21 1.49 -12.47
N LEU A 117 12.21 2.22 -11.98
CA LEU A 117 11.06 2.64 -12.80
C LEU A 117 11.52 3.60 -13.91
N ARG A 118 12.40 4.55 -13.59
CA ARG A 118 13.04 5.44 -14.57
C ARG A 118 13.79 4.65 -15.64
N ALA A 119 14.51 3.60 -15.25
CA ALA A 119 15.21 2.72 -16.20
C ALA A 119 14.23 1.93 -17.07
N GLY A 120 13.10 1.47 -16.52
CA GLY A 120 12.05 0.78 -17.27
C GLY A 120 11.38 1.65 -18.33
N LEU A 121 11.00 2.88 -17.95
CA LEU A 121 10.39 3.84 -18.87
C LEU A 121 11.33 4.19 -20.04
N ARG A 122 12.62 4.42 -19.76
CA ARG A 122 13.62 4.71 -20.80
C ARG A 122 13.79 3.58 -21.80
N LYS A 123 13.74 2.32 -21.34
CA LYS A 123 13.79 1.15 -22.24
C LYS A 123 12.54 1.06 -23.10
N ALA A 124 11.35 1.24 -22.50
CA ALA A 124 10.09 1.21 -23.24
C ALA A 124 9.99 2.30 -24.31
N GLU A 125 10.62 3.46 -24.11
CA GLU A 125 10.67 4.54 -25.09
C GLU A 125 11.60 4.20 -26.27
N GLN A 126 12.77 3.62 -25.99
CA GLN A 126 13.69 3.14 -27.04
C GLN A 126 13.06 2.06 -27.93
N ASP A 127 12.32 1.12 -27.34
CA ASP A 127 11.64 0.06 -28.10
C ASP A 127 10.54 0.62 -29.01
N LYS A 128 9.85 1.69 -28.58
CA LYS A 128 8.88 2.42 -29.39
C LYS A 128 9.55 3.16 -30.56
N GLU A 129 10.66 3.84 -30.30
CA GLU A 129 11.40 4.53 -31.36
C GLU A 129 11.99 3.56 -32.40
N ALA A 130 12.44 2.38 -31.99
CA ALA A 130 12.91 1.34 -32.89
C ALA A 130 11.79 0.81 -33.81
N THR A 131 10.63 0.47 -33.24
CA THR A 131 9.47 -0.01 -34.02
C THR A 131 8.95 1.03 -35.01
N VAL A 132 8.95 2.32 -34.64
CA VAL A 132 8.58 3.41 -35.55
C VAL A 132 9.60 3.56 -36.69
N LYS A 133 10.90 3.43 -36.41
CA LYS A 133 11.94 3.46 -37.46
C LYS A 133 11.79 2.30 -38.44
N ASP A 134 11.55 1.09 -37.96
CA ASP A 134 11.39 -0.10 -38.82
C ASP A 134 10.16 0.03 -39.73
N THR A 135 9.06 0.58 -39.20
CA THR A 135 7.84 0.84 -39.98
C THR A 135 8.08 1.87 -41.09
N ASN A 136 8.85 2.93 -40.80
CA ASN A 136 9.18 3.96 -41.78
C ASN A 136 10.21 3.49 -42.82
N LEU A 137 11.17 2.64 -42.44
CA LEU A 137 12.12 2.04 -43.40
C LEU A 137 11.42 1.07 -44.35
N GLY A 138 10.48 0.27 -43.85
CA GLY A 138 9.65 -0.61 -44.68
C GLY A 138 8.79 0.15 -45.68
N ALA A 139 8.24 1.30 -45.28
CA ALA A 139 7.46 2.22 -46.11
C ALA A 139 8.30 3.13 -47.05
N THR A 140 9.63 3.09 -46.95
CA THR A 140 10.54 3.78 -47.88
C THR A 140 11.10 2.80 -48.92
N GLN A 141 11.29 1.52 -48.57
CA GLN A 141 11.79 0.49 -49.48
C GLN A 141 10.78 0.01 -50.53
N ASP A 142 9.48 0.12 -50.26
CA ASP A 142 8.39 -0.15 -51.21
C ASP A 142 8.19 1.01 -52.20
N VAL A 143 8.46 2.26 -51.80
CA VAL A 143 8.45 3.43 -52.70
C VAL A 143 9.62 3.39 -53.68
N GLU A 144 10.82 2.99 -53.25
CA GLU A 144 11.98 2.86 -54.14
C GLU A 144 11.87 1.65 -55.10
N ARG A 145 11.22 0.55 -54.67
CA ARG A 145 11.04 -0.65 -55.51
C ARG A 145 9.88 -0.56 -56.52
N THR A 146 8.95 0.40 -56.36
CA THR A 146 7.82 0.62 -57.29
C THR A 146 8.07 1.70 -58.34
N SER A 147 9.21 2.40 -58.27
CA SER A 147 9.66 3.40 -59.27
C SER A 147 10.73 2.87 -60.23
N SER A 148 10.97 1.55 -60.29
CA SER A 148 11.84 0.90 -61.29
C SER A 148 11.05 0.02 -62.25
#